data_AF-A0A947XYI8-F1
#
_entry.id   AF-A0A947XYI8-F1
#
_cell.length_a   1.000
_cell.length_b   1.000
_cell.length_c   1.000
_cell.angle_alpha   90.00
_cell.angle_beta   90.00
_cell.angle_gamma   90.00
#
_symmetry.space_group_name_H-M   'P 1'
#
loop_
_entity.id
_entity.type
_entity.pdbx_description
1 polymer ?
#
loop_
_entity_poly.entity_id
_entity_poly.type
_entity_poly.pdbx_seq_one_letter_code
_entity_poly.pdbx_strand_id
1 'polypeptide(L)' 'MRTAIIAAMLLVGCAAQPPRVTGTEHAVSVNWANSSLADALPAAEAHCAKYGRHAQFTGKMAAFESAFSCVKP' A
#
# COMPACT_ATOMS: atom_id res chain seq x y z
N MET A 1 21.21 37.92 -23.34
CA MET A 1 21.47 37.11 -22.14
C MET A 1 20.48 37.52 -21.07
N ARG A 2 19.41 36.74 -20.86
CA ARG A 2 18.43 36.96 -19.79
C ARG A 2 18.11 35.60 -19.20
N THR A 3 18.66 35.39 -18.02
CA THR A 3 18.63 34.18 -17.20
C THR A 3 17.21 33.91 -16.69
N ALA A 4 16.60 32.80 -17.12
CA ALA A 4 15.42 32.26 -16.47
C ALA A 4 15.88 31.31 -15.35
N ILE A 5 15.80 31.78 -14.11
CA ILE A 5 15.98 30.96 -12.91
C ILE A 5 14.69 30.16 -12.73
N ILE A 6 14.69 28.89 -13.16
CA ILE A 6 13.61 27.96 -12.84
C ILE A 6 13.84 27.48 -11.41
N ALA A 7 13.21 28.19 -10.48
CA ALA A 7 13.08 27.76 -9.10
C ALA A 7 12.14 26.54 -9.06
N ALA A 8 12.70 25.35 -9.27
CA ALA A 8 12.03 24.10 -8.95
C ALA A 8 11.92 23.99 -7.43
N MET A 9 10.85 24.55 -6.87
CA MET A 9 10.40 24.28 -5.52
C MET A 9 10.06 22.80 -5.45
N LEU A 10 11.06 22.00 -5.07
CA LEU A 10 10.88 20.65 -4.57
C LEU A 10 10.01 20.76 -3.33
N LEU A 11 8.70 20.66 -3.53
CA LEU A 11 7.73 20.39 -2.48
C LEU A 11 8.14 19.06 -1.86
N VAL A 12 8.96 19.13 -0.81
CA VAL A 12 9.18 18.05 0.14
C VAL A 12 7.89 17.90 0.93
N GLY A 13 6.88 17.34 0.27
CA GLY A 13 5.72 16.80 0.95
C GLY A 13 6.20 15.64 1.80
N CYS A 14 5.94 15.67 3.10
CA CYS A 14 5.98 14.49 3.95
C CYS A 14 4.94 13.50 3.42
N ALA A 15 5.27 12.76 2.36
CA ALA A 15 4.41 11.73 1.82
C ALA A 15 4.38 10.60 2.84
N ALA A 16 3.18 10.31 3.37
CA ALA A 16 2.94 9.13 4.18
C ALA A 16 3.52 7.92 3.44
N GLN A 17 4.28 7.08 4.16
CA GLN A 17 4.90 5.92 3.53
C GLN A 17 3.80 4.93 3.15
N PRO A 18 3.88 4.28 1.97
CA PRO A 18 2.93 3.22 1.65
C PRO A 18 3.05 2.08 2.67
N PRO A 19 1.95 1.37 2.97
CA PRO A 19 2.00 0.21 3.86
C PRO A 19 2.94 -0.85 3.31
N ARG A 20 3.60 -1.60 4.20
CA ARG A 20 4.44 -2.74 3.80
C ARG A 20 3.54 -3.93 3.51
N VAL A 21 3.73 -4.52 2.33
CA VAL A 21 2.95 -5.68 1.86
C VAL A 21 3.87 -6.88 1.73
N THR A 22 3.47 -8.01 2.31
CA THR A 22 4.20 -9.29 2.21
C THR A 22 3.21 -10.43 2.02
N GLY A 23 3.46 -11.34 1.09
CA GLY A 23 2.52 -12.44 0.83
C GLY A 23 2.86 -13.26 -0.40
N THR A 24 1.93 -14.17 -0.72
CA THR A 24 1.96 -15.05 -1.89
C THR A 24 0.78 -14.74 -2.82
N GLU A 25 0.55 -15.57 -3.83
CA GLU A 25 -0.64 -15.48 -4.68
C GLU A 25 -1.96 -15.82 -3.96
N HIS A 26 -1.90 -16.40 -2.75
CA HIS A 26 -3.08 -16.90 -2.02
C HIS A 26 -3.40 -16.11 -0.76
N ALA A 27 -2.39 -15.48 -0.15
CA ALA A 27 -2.57 -14.73 1.09
C ALA A 27 -1.58 -13.58 1.15
N VAL A 28 -2.00 -12.48 1.75
CA VAL A 28 -1.19 -11.28 1.91
C VAL A 28 -1.39 -10.69 3.30
N SER A 29 -0.29 -10.27 3.90
CA SER A 29 -0.27 -9.44 5.11
C SER A 29 0.12 -8.02 4.73
N VAL A 30 -0.59 -7.06 5.32
CA VAL A 30 -0.36 -5.63 5.14
C VAL A 30 -0.10 -4.98 6.49
N ASN A 31 1.12 -4.48 6.66
CA ASN A 31 1.53 -3.70 7.81
C ASN A 31 1.42 -2.21 7.49
N TRP A 32 0.56 -1.53 8.25
CA TRP A 32 0.22 -0.11 8.09
C TRP A 32 0.74 0.77 9.23
N ALA A 33 1.82 0.35 9.93
CA ALA A 33 2.33 1.07 11.09
C ALA A 33 2.82 2.49 10.80
N ASN A 34 3.30 2.73 9.57
CA ASN A 34 3.78 4.05 9.11
C ASN A 34 2.84 4.69 8.06
N SER A 35 1.60 4.19 7.97
CA SER A 35 0.60 4.59 6.97
C SER A 35 -0.80 4.66 7.61
N SER A 36 -1.87 4.65 6.81
CA SER A 36 -3.24 4.57 7.31
C SER A 36 -3.79 3.15 7.24
N LEU A 37 -4.66 2.78 8.18
CA LEU A 37 -5.49 1.57 8.08
C LEU A 37 -6.34 1.58 6.78
N ALA A 38 -6.74 2.76 6.31
CA ALA A 38 -7.51 2.90 5.08
C ALA A 38 -6.71 2.43 3.84
N ASP A 39 -5.38 2.43 3.90
CA ASP A 39 -4.50 2.00 2.80
C ASP A 39 -4.30 0.47 2.79
N ALA A 40 -4.73 -0.24 3.86
CA ALA A 40 -4.45 -1.66 3.99
C ALA A 40 -5.17 -2.51 2.93
N LEU A 41 -6.47 -2.27 2.70
CA LEU A 41 -7.23 -2.99 1.69
C LEU A 41 -6.79 -2.64 0.25
N PRO A 42 -6.63 -1.36 -0.15
CA PRO A 42 -6.08 -1.02 -1.46
C PRO A 42 -4.72 -1.65 -1.73
N ALA A 43 -3.84 -1.71 -0.72
CA ALA A 43 -2.53 -2.35 -0.86
C ALA A 43 -2.63 -3.88 -1.02
N ALA A 44 -3.55 -4.53 -0.30
CA ALA A 44 -3.84 -5.95 -0.46
C ALA A 44 -4.43 -6.26 -1.85
N GLU A 45 -5.39 -5.47 -2.31
CA GLU A 45 -5.98 -5.58 -3.67
C GLU A 45 -4.90 -5.42 -4.74
N ALA A 46 -4.05 -4.40 -4.65
CA ALA A 46 -2.97 -4.19 -5.59
C ALA A 46 -1.97 -5.36 -5.64
N HIS A 47 -1.79 -6.09 -4.55
CA HIS A 47 -0.99 -7.32 -4.52
C HIS A 47 -1.73 -8.50 -5.15
N CYS A 48 -2.97 -8.78 -4.73
CA CYS A 48 -3.76 -9.90 -5.26
C CYS A 48 -4.08 -9.73 -6.76
N ALA A 49 -4.29 -8.50 -7.23
CA ALA A 49 -4.57 -8.19 -8.63
C ALA A 49 -3.44 -8.60 -9.57
N LYS A 50 -2.18 -8.65 -9.10
CA LYS A 50 -1.04 -9.18 -9.88
C LYS A 50 -1.22 -10.64 -10.29
N TYR A 51 -2.08 -11.36 -9.58
CA TYR A 51 -2.40 -12.77 -9.80
C TYR A 51 -3.83 -12.98 -10.33
N GLY A 52 -4.53 -11.91 -10.73
CA GLY A 52 -5.93 -11.99 -11.19
C GLY A 52 -6.91 -12.37 -10.09
N ARG A 53 -6.65 -11.95 -8.85
CA ARG A 53 -7.43 -12.26 -7.64
C ARG A 53 -7.84 -10.97 -6.91
N HIS A 54 -8.80 -11.09 -6.01
CA HIS A 54 -9.24 -10.02 -5.10
C HIS A 54 -8.86 -10.30 -3.66
N ALA A 55 -8.69 -9.24 -2.88
CA ALA A 55 -8.32 -9.33 -1.47
C ALA A 55 -9.58 -9.42 -0.59
N GLN A 56 -9.70 -10.53 0.13
CA GLN A 56 -10.73 -10.73 1.15
C GLN A 56 -10.09 -10.57 2.53
N PHE A 57 -10.58 -9.62 3.34
CA PHE A 57 -10.08 -9.44 4.71
C PHE A 57 -10.33 -10.69 5.56
N THR A 58 -9.29 -11.21 6.18
CA THR A 58 -9.37 -12.41 7.04
C THR A 58 -9.24 -12.09 8.52
N GLY A 59 -8.58 -10.98 8.86
CA GLY A 59 -8.47 -10.56 10.25
C GLY A 59 -7.30 -9.63 10.52
N LYS A 60 -7.22 -9.17 11.76
CA LYS A 60 -6.13 -8.36 12.28
C LYS A 60 -5.11 -9.27 12.96
N MET A 61 -3.87 -9.30 12.47
CA MET A 61 -2.80 -10.13 13.04
C MET A 61 -2.03 -9.42 14.16
N ALA A 62 -1.90 -8.09 14.07
CA ALA A 62 -1.27 -7.27 15.09
C ALA A 62 -1.89 -5.85 15.10
N ALA A 63 -1.46 -5.00 16.04
CA ALA A 63 -2.00 -3.64 16.20
C ALA A 63 -2.06 -2.84 14.90
N PHE A 64 -1.06 -3.01 14.02
CA PHE A 64 -0.90 -2.34 12.73
C PHE A 64 -0.77 -3.32 11.56
N GLU A 65 -1.27 -4.55 11.69
CA GLU A 65 -1.11 -5.59 10.67
C GLU A 65 -2.44 -6.30 10.40
N SER A 66 -2.81 -6.34 9.13
CA SER A 66 -4.05 -6.93 8.63
C SER A 66 -3.73 -8.05 7.64
N ALA A 67 -4.39 -9.19 7.77
CA ALA A 67 -4.30 -10.29 6.82
C ALA A 67 -5.48 -10.29 5.85
N PHE A 68 -5.19 -10.73 4.63
CA PHE A 68 -6.15 -10.89 3.55
C PHE A 68 -5.86 -12.19 2.79
N SER A 69 -6.91 -12.86 2.33
CA SER A 69 -6.84 -13.96 1.37
C SER A 69 -6.99 -13.42 -0.04
N CYS A 70 -6.16 -13.88 -0.97
CA CYS A 70 -6.33 -13.61 -2.40
C CYS A 70 -7.26 -14.66 -3.01
N VAL A 71 -8.53 -14.29 -3.15
CA VAL A 71 -9.60 -15.15 -3.65
C VAL A 71 -9.89 -14.87 -5.12
N LYS A 72 -10.51 -15.84 -5.81
CA LYS A 72 -11.01 -15.59 -7.16
C LYS A 72 -12.17 -14.58 -7.10
N PRO A 73 -12.32 -13.72 -8.12
CA PRO A 73 -13.51 -12.86 -8.27
C PRO A 73 -14.81 -13.64 -8.28
#